data_AF-A0A8J9YSU0-F1
#
_entry.id   AF-A0A8J9YSU0-F1
#
_cell.length_a   1.000
_cell.length_b   1.000
_cell.length_c   1.000
_cell.angle_alpha   90.00
_cell.angle_beta   90.00
_cell.angle_gamma   90.00
#
_symmetry.space_group_name_H-M   'P 1'
#
loop_
_entity.id
_entity.type
_entity.pdbx_description
1 polymer ?
#
loop_
_entity_poly.entity_id
_entity_poly.type
_entity_poly.pdbx_seq_one_letter_code
_entity_poly.pdbx_strand_id
1 'polypeptide(L)'
;MASLLADAAISQKIASEPWPDDVCLYQPYKSNEVGTADSVQQVLLPDNAQCLAVQCYLQMCGLPFRTVLRTNAEHMSPSGKPPFLRAGPYVISEVEPIIKFVSTKGHSLSEKLDRPQQAEMKAYLALVQGTLGNAELYISWCDPTTASEISRPRYSSPYPWPLNTVLAYRKQWDVQNQLKTLGWHTKTLEEVYDEVDNCCKALAQRLGNHHYFFKQGPTELDALV
;
A
#
# COMPACT_ATOMS: atom_id res chain seq x y z
N MET A 1 17.73 -25.97 -0.45
CA MET A 1 19.05 -25.30 -0.41
C MET A 1 19.35 -24.48 -1.67
N ALA A 2 19.04 -24.95 -2.89
CA ALA A 2 19.28 -24.17 -4.12
C ALA A 2 18.52 -22.83 -4.19
N SER A 3 17.26 -22.77 -3.72
CA SER A 3 16.46 -21.52 -3.69
C SER A 3 17.07 -20.44 -2.79
N LEU A 4 17.52 -20.82 -1.58
CA LEU A 4 18.09 -19.87 -0.62
C LEU A 4 19.40 -19.25 -1.10
N LEU A 5 20.22 -20.02 -1.82
CA LEU A 5 21.46 -19.52 -2.43
C LEU A 5 21.17 -18.58 -3.60
N ALA A 6 20.15 -18.88 -4.41
CA ALA A 6 19.70 -17.99 -5.48
C ALA A 6 19.16 -16.66 -4.92
N ASP A 7 18.32 -16.72 -3.89
CA ASP A 7 17.78 -15.52 -3.22
C ASP A 7 18.89 -14.67 -2.59
N ALA A 8 19.85 -15.30 -1.93
CA ALA A 8 21.01 -14.60 -1.36
C ALA A 8 21.88 -13.94 -2.44
N ALA A 9 22.12 -14.62 -3.57
CA ALA A 9 22.87 -14.07 -4.69
C ALA A 9 22.14 -12.88 -5.34
N ILE A 10 20.82 -12.96 -5.47
CA ILE A 10 19.97 -11.85 -5.96
C ILE A 10 20.03 -10.67 -5.00
N SER A 11 19.90 -10.91 -3.68
CA SER A 11 20.02 -9.85 -2.67
C SER A 11 21.39 -9.19 -2.67
N GLN A 12 22.48 -9.96 -2.80
CA GLN A 12 23.83 -9.40 -2.92
C GLN A 12 23.99 -8.54 -4.17
N LYS A 13 23.46 -8.99 -5.31
CA LYS A 13 23.47 -8.21 -6.55
C LYS A 13 22.70 -6.90 -6.38
N ILE A 14 21.48 -6.96 -5.84
CA ILE A 14 20.64 -5.78 -5.58
C ILE A 14 21.38 -4.78 -4.69
N ALA A 15 22.00 -5.26 -3.61
CA ALA A 15 22.74 -4.42 -2.66
C ALA A 15 23.99 -3.74 -3.26
N SER A 16 24.63 -4.38 -4.24
CA SER A 16 25.83 -3.83 -4.89
C SER A 16 25.54 -2.73 -5.92
N GLU A 17 24.32 -2.70 -6.45
CA GLU A 17 23.91 -1.76 -7.49
C GLU A 17 23.39 -0.46 -6.84
N PRO A 18 23.79 0.73 -7.32
CA PRO A 18 23.28 2.00 -6.80
C PRO A 18 21.77 2.15 -7.04
N TRP A 19 21.17 3.17 -6.43
CA TRP A 19 19.80 3.58 -6.73
C TRP A 19 19.70 4.04 -8.20
N PRO A 20 18.79 3.49 -9.01
CA PRO A 20 18.66 3.88 -10.41
C PRO A 20 18.13 5.31 -10.59
N ASP A 21 18.53 6.00 -11.66
CA ASP A 21 18.03 7.35 -11.98
C ASP A 21 16.61 7.34 -12.58
N ASP A 22 16.14 6.20 -13.09
CA ASP A 22 14.89 6.05 -13.86
C ASP A 22 13.73 5.42 -13.07
N VAL A 23 13.80 5.48 -11.73
CA VAL A 23 12.82 4.85 -10.86
C VAL A 23 11.43 5.43 -11.08
N CYS A 24 10.48 4.57 -11.38
CA CYS A 24 9.10 4.93 -11.63
C CYS A 24 8.16 4.24 -10.64
N LEU A 25 7.36 5.02 -9.92
CA LEU A 25 6.27 4.52 -9.10
C LEU A 25 4.97 4.59 -9.89
N TYR A 26 4.38 3.44 -10.19
CA TYR A 26 3.16 3.34 -10.96
C TYR A 26 1.94 3.28 -10.05
N GLN A 27 0.92 4.07 -10.39
CA GLN A 27 -0.34 4.13 -9.64
C GLN A 27 -1.54 4.47 -10.56
N PRO A 28 -2.77 4.17 -10.15
CA PRO A 28 -3.98 4.63 -10.84
C PRO A 28 -4.11 6.16 -10.82
N TYR A 29 -5.00 6.68 -11.67
CA TYR A 29 -5.28 8.11 -11.70
C TYR A 29 -5.93 8.57 -10.39
N LYS A 30 -5.29 9.53 -9.73
CA LYS A 30 -5.82 10.27 -8.59
C LYS A 30 -6.64 11.46 -9.13
N SER A 31 -7.82 11.71 -8.58
CA SER A 31 -8.47 13.01 -8.78
C SER A 31 -7.58 14.06 -8.13
N ASN A 32 -7.05 15.00 -8.90
CA ASN A 32 -6.67 16.36 -8.48
C ASN A 32 -6.05 17.12 -9.67
N GLU A 33 -6.89 17.51 -10.62
CA GLU A 33 -6.80 18.86 -11.15
C GLU A 33 -8.12 19.55 -10.81
N VAL A 34 -8.07 20.48 -9.86
CA VAL A 34 -9.20 21.37 -9.55
C VAL A 34 -9.51 22.16 -10.83
N GLY A 35 -10.61 21.82 -11.51
CA GLY A 35 -11.13 22.60 -12.64
C GLY A 35 -11.40 21.84 -13.94
N THR A 36 -11.12 20.54 -14.07
CA THR A 36 -11.50 19.76 -15.25
C THR A 36 -12.65 18.80 -14.93
N ALA A 37 -13.82 19.08 -15.53
CA ALA A 37 -15.06 18.32 -15.32
C ALA A 37 -15.01 16.85 -15.81
N ASP A 38 -13.91 16.43 -16.45
CA ASP A 38 -13.76 15.13 -17.11
C ASP A 38 -12.74 14.19 -16.45
N SER A 39 -12.15 14.55 -15.30
CA SER A 39 -11.18 13.67 -14.63
C SER A 39 -11.89 12.53 -13.88
N VAL A 40 -12.03 11.40 -14.56
CA VAL A 40 -12.53 10.15 -13.98
C VAL A 40 -11.66 9.73 -12.78
N GLN A 41 -12.25 9.76 -11.58
CA GLN A 41 -11.59 9.32 -10.35
C GLN A 41 -11.56 7.79 -10.30
N GLN A 42 -10.40 7.19 -10.60
CA GLN A 42 -10.26 5.73 -10.60
C GLN A 42 -9.79 5.18 -9.25
N VAL A 43 -8.89 5.89 -8.56
CA VAL A 43 -8.26 5.38 -7.35
C VAL A 43 -9.28 5.18 -6.20
N LEU A 44 -9.23 4.01 -5.59
CA LEU A 44 -10.01 3.69 -4.38
C LEU A 44 -9.23 4.07 -3.12
N LEU A 45 -9.93 4.14 -2.00
CA LEU A 45 -9.34 4.52 -0.71
C LEU A 45 -8.13 3.62 -0.33
N PRO A 46 -8.25 2.26 -0.34
CA PRO A 46 -7.11 1.38 -0.04
C PRO A 46 -5.90 1.62 -0.94
N ASP A 47 -6.13 1.70 -2.26
CA ASP A 47 -5.03 1.88 -3.22
C ASP A 47 -4.35 3.24 -3.03
N ASN A 48 -5.13 4.29 -2.75
CA ASN A 48 -4.59 5.62 -2.52
C ASN A 48 -3.72 5.66 -1.26
N ALA A 49 -4.16 5.03 -0.17
CA ALA A 49 -3.40 4.93 1.08
C ALA A 49 -2.05 4.24 0.84
N GLN A 50 -2.04 3.08 0.18
CA GLN A 50 -0.80 2.35 -0.16
C GLN A 50 0.10 3.18 -1.09
N CYS A 51 -0.47 3.88 -2.07
CA CYS A 51 0.28 4.76 -2.97
C CYS A 51 0.96 5.90 -2.23
N LEU A 52 0.26 6.53 -1.29
CA LEU A 52 0.80 7.63 -0.48
C LEU A 52 1.86 7.12 0.49
N ALA A 53 1.66 5.96 1.12
CA ALA A 53 2.63 5.36 2.02
C ALA A 53 3.99 5.11 1.34
N VAL A 54 3.97 4.52 0.13
CA VAL A 54 5.21 4.31 -0.64
C VAL A 54 5.85 5.64 -1.06
N GLN A 55 5.05 6.63 -1.49
CA GLN A 55 5.57 7.96 -1.86
C GLN A 55 6.25 8.63 -0.67
N CYS A 56 5.58 8.63 0.47
CA CYS A 56 6.08 9.20 1.72
C CYS A 56 7.38 8.52 2.14
N TYR A 57 7.41 7.18 2.12
CA TYR A 57 8.60 6.40 2.45
C TYR A 57 9.80 6.74 1.55
N LEU A 58 9.61 6.74 0.23
CA LEU A 58 10.69 7.07 -0.72
C LEU A 58 11.18 8.51 -0.55
N GLN A 59 10.27 9.46 -0.29
CA GLN A 59 10.61 10.86 -0.01
C GLN A 59 11.39 11.01 1.30
N MET A 60 10.97 10.32 2.37
CA MET A 60 11.69 10.30 3.66
C MET A 60 13.10 9.71 3.51
N CYS A 61 13.29 8.72 2.63
CA CYS A 61 14.61 8.18 2.27
C CYS A 61 15.45 9.12 1.40
N GLY A 62 14.89 10.24 0.92
CA GLY A 62 15.57 11.17 0.02
C GLY A 62 15.84 10.61 -1.37
N LEU A 63 15.08 9.60 -1.80
CA LEU A 63 15.32 8.89 -3.05
C LEU A 63 14.59 9.56 -4.22
N PRO A 64 15.26 9.78 -5.37
CA PRO A 64 14.60 10.29 -6.55
C PRO A 64 13.70 9.20 -7.16
N PHE A 65 12.45 9.57 -7.45
CA PHE A 65 11.53 8.74 -8.21
C PHE A 65 10.55 9.61 -8.99
N ARG A 66 9.98 9.05 -10.05
CA ARG A 66 8.91 9.67 -10.82
C ARG A 66 7.60 8.91 -10.64
N THR A 67 6.53 9.61 -10.32
CA THR A 67 5.19 9.04 -10.30
C THR A 67 4.62 8.94 -11.71
N VAL A 68 4.15 7.75 -12.12
CA VAL A 68 3.57 7.48 -13.43
C VAL A 68 2.14 6.99 -13.26
N LEU A 69 1.18 7.74 -13.80
CA LEU A 69 -0.23 7.37 -13.74
C LEU A 69 -0.59 6.42 -14.88
N ARG A 70 -1.27 5.31 -14.57
CA ARG A 70 -1.76 4.33 -15.56
C ARG A 70 -3.14 3.82 -15.19
N THR A 71 -4.04 3.77 -16.17
CA THR A 71 -5.39 3.22 -15.98
C THR A 71 -5.37 1.73 -15.69
N ASN A 72 -4.42 1.00 -16.27
CA ASN A 72 -4.21 -0.44 -16.07
C ASN A 72 -3.12 -0.76 -15.04
N ALA A 73 -2.80 0.15 -14.10
CA ALA A 73 -1.75 -0.04 -13.10
C ALA A 73 -1.92 -1.35 -12.29
N GLU A 74 -3.15 -1.74 -11.98
CA GLU A 74 -3.45 -3.02 -11.31
C GLU A 74 -2.92 -4.22 -12.11
N HIS A 75 -3.19 -4.27 -13.42
CA HIS A 75 -2.77 -5.37 -14.30
C HIS A 75 -1.29 -5.36 -14.64
N MET A 76 -0.62 -4.21 -14.49
CA MET A 76 0.83 -4.11 -14.65
C MET A 76 1.59 -4.56 -13.39
N SER A 77 0.92 -4.57 -12.23
CA SER A 77 1.53 -4.94 -10.96
C SER A 77 1.73 -6.46 -10.87
N PRO A 78 2.92 -6.95 -10.47
CA PRO A 78 3.15 -8.38 -10.25
C PRO A 78 2.17 -9.04 -9.26
N SER A 79 1.70 -8.30 -8.26
CA SER A 79 0.72 -8.79 -7.28
C SER A 79 -0.74 -8.49 -7.64
N GLY A 80 -1.00 -7.82 -8.76
CA GLY A 80 -2.34 -7.35 -9.10
C GLY A 80 -2.84 -6.25 -8.14
N LYS A 81 -1.93 -5.54 -7.45
CA LYS A 81 -2.26 -4.44 -6.54
C LYS A 81 -1.32 -3.25 -6.76
N PRO A 82 -1.83 -2.02 -6.95
CA PRO A 82 -1.01 -0.82 -6.92
C PRO A 82 -0.68 -0.38 -5.47
N PRO A 83 0.37 0.43 -5.26
CA PRO A 83 1.36 0.84 -6.25
C PRO A 83 2.39 -0.27 -6.53
N PHE A 84 3.14 -0.10 -7.61
CA PHE A 84 4.36 -0.87 -7.85
C PHE A 84 5.51 0.01 -8.33
N LEU A 85 6.72 -0.35 -7.90
CA LEU A 85 7.97 0.32 -8.18
C LEU A 85 8.70 -0.40 -9.31
N ARG A 86 9.09 0.34 -10.35
CA ARG A 86 10.06 -0.11 -11.36
C ARG A 86 11.38 0.60 -11.11
N ALA A 87 12.41 -0.16 -10.76
CA ALA A 87 13.77 0.33 -10.53
C ALA A 87 14.76 -0.48 -11.38
N GLY A 88 15.20 0.07 -12.51
CA GLY A 88 15.99 -0.67 -13.50
C GLY A 88 15.29 -1.96 -13.95
N PRO A 89 15.89 -3.15 -13.77
CA PRO A 89 15.28 -4.42 -14.16
C PRO A 89 14.26 -4.97 -13.15
N TYR A 90 14.13 -4.35 -11.97
CA TYR A 90 13.28 -4.87 -10.90
C TYR A 90 11.90 -4.22 -10.93
N VAL A 91 10.85 -5.05 -10.75
CA VAL A 91 9.47 -4.62 -10.56
C VAL A 91 8.98 -5.19 -9.23
N ILE A 92 8.69 -4.31 -8.28
CA ILE A 92 8.32 -4.67 -6.91
C ILE A 92 6.98 -4.03 -6.57
N SER A 93 6.03 -4.81 -6.07
CA SER A 93 4.70 -4.34 -5.67
C SER A 93 4.51 -4.47 -4.16
N GLU A 94 3.54 -3.71 -3.62
CA GLU A 94 3.16 -3.67 -2.20
C GLU A 94 4.21 -2.98 -1.29
N VAL A 95 3.73 -2.43 -0.17
CA VAL A 95 4.55 -1.59 0.72
C VAL A 95 5.71 -2.38 1.34
N GLU A 96 5.47 -3.55 1.94
CA GLU A 96 6.54 -4.29 2.63
C GLU A 96 7.65 -4.79 1.68
N PRO A 97 7.35 -5.38 0.50
CA PRO A 97 8.40 -5.76 -0.44
C PRO A 97 9.18 -4.56 -0.97
N ILE A 98 8.53 -3.41 -1.18
CA ILE A 98 9.22 -2.17 -1.59
C ILE A 98 10.17 -1.69 -0.48
N ILE A 99 9.71 -1.63 0.77
CA ILE A 99 10.57 -1.29 1.92
C ILE A 99 11.77 -2.24 2.00
N LYS A 100 11.55 -3.55 1.86
CA LYS A 100 12.63 -4.55 1.88
C LYS A 100 13.63 -4.34 0.75
N PHE A 101 13.15 -4.03 -0.47
CA PHE A 101 14.01 -3.75 -1.62
C PHE A 101 14.88 -2.51 -1.38
N VAL A 102 14.28 -1.42 -0.91
CA VAL A 102 14.97 -0.15 -0.62
C VAL A 102 15.97 -0.31 0.53
N SER A 103 15.61 -1.07 1.57
CA SER A 103 16.52 -1.43 2.66
C SER A 103 17.70 -2.29 2.18
N THR A 104 17.46 -3.25 1.27
CA THR A 104 18.53 -4.07 0.67
C THR A 104 19.50 -3.23 -0.17
N LYS A 105 19.03 -2.12 -0.76
CA LYS A 105 19.85 -1.11 -1.46
C LYS A 105 20.66 -0.20 -0.51
N GLY A 106 20.54 -0.37 0.80
CA GLY A 106 21.24 0.43 1.80
C GLY A 106 20.50 1.69 2.25
N HIS A 107 19.21 1.81 1.94
CA HIS A 107 18.38 2.94 2.36
C HIS A 107 17.30 2.44 3.33
N SER A 108 17.55 2.57 4.64
CA SER A 108 16.61 2.10 5.67
C SER A 108 16.38 3.19 6.71
N LEU A 109 15.13 3.59 6.93
CA LEU A 109 14.80 4.63 7.93
C LEU A 109 14.95 4.09 9.36
N SER A 110 14.82 2.77 9.51
CA SER A 110 14.96 2.02 10.75
C SER A 110 16.39 1.59 11.12
N GLU A 111 17.42 1.96 10.35
CA GLU A 111 18.80 1.52 10.62
C GLU A 111 19.33 1.97 11.99
N LYS A 112 18.88 3.14 12.45
CA LYS A 112 19.18 3.72 13.77
C LYS A 112 18.54 2.98 14.95
N LEU A 113 17.53 2.16 14.69
CA LEU A 113 16.77 1.46 15.73
C LEU A 113 17.50 0.19 16.16
N ASP A 114 17.39 -0.16 17.45
CA ASP A 114 17.89 -1.43 17.93
C ASP A 114 17.02 -2.62 17.43
N ARG A 115 17.54 -3.85 17.53
CA ARG A 115 16.81 -5.03 17.05
C ARG A 115 15.42 -5.19 17.70
N PRO A 116 15.24 -4.96 19.02
CA PRO A 116 13.92 -4.96 19.65
C PRO A 116 12.97 -3.92 19.04
N GLN A 117 13.41 -2.68 18.84
CA GLN A 117 12.60 -1.62 18.24
C GLN A 117 12.24 -1.92 16.78
N GLN A 118 13.16 -2.52 16.01
CA GLN A 118 12.86 -2.96 14.64
C GLN A 118 11.79 -4.07 14.63
N ALA A 119 11.82 -4.99 15.58
CA ALA A 119 10.80 -6.02 15.72
C ALA A 119 9.44 -5.41 16.15
N GLU A 120 9.47 -4.47 17.08
CA GLU A 120 8.29 -3.71 17.51
C GLU A 120 7.67 -2.94 16.34
N MET A 121 8.49 -2.24 15.55
CA MET A 121 8.05 -1.50 14.37
C MET A 121 7.35 -2.41 13.36
N LYS A 122 7.92 -3.59 13.09
CA LYS A 122 7.30 -4.60 12.21
C LYS A 122 5.95 -5.08 12.75
N ALA A 123 5.81 -5.21 14.07
CA ALA A 123 4.52 -5.57 14.68
C ALA A 123 3.47 -4.45 14.47
N TYR A 124 3.85 -3.18 14.61
CA TYR A 124 2.95 -2.05 14.32
C TYR A 124 2.61 -1.92 12.83
N LEU A 125 3.56 -2.15 11.92
CA LEU A 125 3.28 -2.19 10.48
C LEU A 125 2.22 -3.28 10.15
N ALA A 126 2.40 -4.48 10.71
CA ALA A 126 1.45 -5.57 10.56
C ALA A 126 0.08 -5.25 11.18
N LEU A 127 0.04 -4.55 12.33
CA LEU A 127 -1.20 -4.08 12.95
C LEU A 127 -1.93 -3.08 12.03
N VAL A 128 -1.23 -2.08 11.51
CA VAL A 128 -1.81 -1.06 10.62
C VAL A 128 -2.37 -1.71 9.36
N GLN A 129 -1.60 -2.57 8.69
CA GLN A 129 -2.06 -3.25 7.48
C GLN A 129 -3.20 -4.25 7.77
N GLY A 130 -3.08 -4.99 8.86
CA GLY A 130 -4.07 -5.99 9.29
C GLY A 130 -5.37 -5.40 9.81
N THR A 131 -5.37 -4.15 10.27
CA THR A 131 -6.57 -3.48 10.79
C THR A 131 -7.06 -2.39 9.85
N LEU A 132 -6.28 -1.32 9.64
CA LEU A 132 -6.70 -0.19 8.80
C LEU A 132 -6.85 -0.61 7.35
N GLY A 133 -5.90 -1.39 6.81
CA GLY A 133 -6.00 -1.88 5.43
C GLY A 133 -7.22 -2.77 5.18
N ASN A 134 -7.56 -3.63 6.14
CA ASN A 134 -8.76 -4.47 6.05
C ASN A 134 -10.06 -3.66 6.25
N ALA A 135 -10.06 -2.67 7.13
CA ALA A 135 -11.19 -1.76 7.32
C ALA A 135 -11.47 -0.93 6.06
N GLU A 136 -10.44 -0.40 5.40
CA GLU A 136 -10.57 0.33 4.13
C GLU A 136 -11.15 -0.57 3.03
N LEU A 137 -10.70 -1.82 2.93
CA LEU A 137 -11.26 -2.80 1.98
C LEU A 137 -12.71 -3.13 2.30
N TYR A 138 -13.05 -3.33 3.58
CA TYR A 138 -14.40 -3.60 4.04
C TYR A 138 -15.34 -2.45 3.68
N ILE A 139 -14.97 -1.22 4.04
CA ILE A 139 -15.78 -0.03 3.73
C ILE A 139 -15.92 0.12 2.21
N SER A 140 -14.86 -0.15 1.44
CA SER A 140 -14.92 0.00 -0.01
C SER A 140 -15.80 -1.04 -0.71
N TRP A 141 -15.83 -2.29 -0.25
CA TRP A 141 -16.41 -3.41 -1.04
C TRP A 141 -17.50 -4.22 -0.32
N CYS A 142 -17.62 -4.13 1.00
CA CYS A 142 -18.65 -4.78 1.79
C CYS A 142 -19.80 -3.84 2.17
N ASP A 143 -19.53 -2.56 2.43
CA ASP A 143 -20.59 -1.57 2.63
C ASP A 143 -21.42 -1.39 1.34
N PRO A 144 -22.73 -1.69 1.33
CA PRO A 144 -23.54 -1.67 0.11
C PRO A 144 -23.59 -0.31 -0.58
N THR A 145 -23.68 0.77 0.21
CA THR A 145 -23.74 2.15 -0.28
C THR A 145 -22.43 2.52 -0.97
N THR A 146 -21.31 2.39 -0.27
CA THR A 146 -19.98 2.70 -0.80
C THR A 146 -19.63 1.84 -2.00
N ALA A 147 -19.92 0.53 -1.96
CA ALA A 147 -19.62 -0.37 -3.06
C ALA A 147 -20.40 0.00 -4.33
N SER A 148 -21.67 0.41 -4.19
CA SER A 148 -22.55 0.72 -5.31
C SER A 148 -22.34 2.11 -5.90
N GLU A 149 -22.18 3.12 -5.05
CA GLU A 149 -22.11 4.53 -5.45
C GLU A 149 -20.68 4.99 -5.75
N ILE A 150 -19.67 4.35 -5.14
CA ILE A 150 -18.27 4.79 -5.23
C ILE A 150 -17.40 3.71 -5.87
N SER A 151 -17.26 2.54 -5.24
CA SER A 151 -16.19 1.61 -5.62
C SER A 151 -16.40 0.98 -6.99
N ARG A 152 -17.60 0.46 -7.28
CA ARG A 152 -17.89 -0.11 -8.60
C ARG A 152 -17.82 0.93 -9.71
N PRO A 153 -18.43 2.14 -9.62
CA PRO A 153 -18.29 3.16 -10.65
C PRO A 153 -16.84 3.57 -10.92
N ARG A 154 -16.05 3.82 -9.87
CA ARG A 154 -14.63 4.20 -10.01
C ARG A 154 -13.79 3.10 -10.64
N TYR A 155 -13.93 1.86 -10.16
CA TYR A 155 -13.20 0.71 -10.71
C TYR A 155 -13.59 0.38 -12.16
N SER A 156 -14.88 0.53 -12.50
CA SER A 156 -15.42 0.25 -13.82
C SER A 156 -14.99 1.26 -14.89
N SER A 157 -14.67 2.47 -14.47
CA SER A 157 -14.51 3.62 -15.35
C SER A 157 -13.51 3.49 -16.52
N PRO A 158 -12.42 2.71 -16.45
CA PRO A 158 -11.52 2.55 -17.59
C PRO A 158 -12.02 1.56 -18.65
N TYR A 159 -13.08 0.81 -18.38
CA TYR A 159 -13.51 -0.31 -19.20
C TYR A 159 -14.84 0.01 -19.93
N PRO A 160 -15.03 -0.50 -21.16
CA PRO A 160 -16.31 -0.40 -21.86
C PRO A 160 -17.33 -1.41 -21.33
N TRP A 161 -18.61 -1.15 -21.61
CA TRP A 161 -19.67 -2.14 -21.38
C TRP A 161 -19.53 -3.32 -22.37
N PRO A 162 -19.76 -4.59 -21.94
CA PRO A 162 -20.20 -5.04 -20.61
C PRO A 162 -19.05 -5.37 -19.64
N LEU A 163 -17.79 -5.27 -20.11
CA LEU A 163 -16.62 -5.68 -19.35
C LEU A 163 -16.50 -4.93 -18.02
N ASN A 164 -16.83 -3.64 -18.01
CA ASN A 164 -16.79 -2.79 -16.84
C ASN A 164 -17.61 -3.34 -15.66
N THR A 165 -18.84 -3.75 -15.91
CA THR A 165 -19.74 -4.33 -14.93
C THR A 165 -19.20 -5.66 -14.44
N VAL A 166 -18.84 -6.56 -15.36
CA VAL A 166 -18.33 -7.90 -15.01
C VAL A 166 -17.07 -7.81 -14.14
N LEU A 167 -16.12 -6.95 -14.51
CA LEU A 167 -14.87 -6.77 -13.75
C LEU A 167 -15.14 -6.18 -12.36
N ALA A 168 -16.04 -5.21 -12.23
CA ALA A 168 -16.33 -4.60 -10.94
C ALA A 168 -16.98 -5.57 -9.96
N TYR A 169 -17.93 -6.40 -10.42
CA TYR A 169 -18.52 -7.44 -9.58
C TYR A 169 -17.52 -8.54 -9.24
N ARG A 170 -16.65 -8.92 -10.19
CA ARG A 170 -15.57 -9.87 -9.93
C ARG A 170 -14.61 -9.35 -8.87
N LYS A 171 -14.14 -8.11 -9.00
CA LYS A 171 -13.27 -7.45 -8.01
C LYS A 171 -13.92 -7.40 -6.63
N GLN A 172 -15.20 -7.04 -6.57
CA GLN A 172 -15.96 -7.04 -5.31
C GLN A 172 -15.99 -8.43 -4.68
N TRP A 173 -16.27 -9.47 -5.47
CA TRP A 173 -16.31 -10.85 -5.00
C TRP A 173 -14.94 -11.35 -4.51
N ASP A 174 -13.86 -11.02 -5.23
CA ASP A 174 -12.49 -11.37 -4.86
C ASP A 174 -12.10 -10.73 -3.51
N VAL A 175 -12.38 -9.43 -3.33
CA VAL A 175 -12.11 -8.72 -2.07
C VAL A 175 -12.96 -9.28 -0.93
N GLN A 176 -14.25 -9.54 -1.17
CA GLN A 176 -15.13 -10.14 -0.17
C GLN A 176 -14.63 -11.52 0.27
N ASN A 177 -14.12 -12.35 -0.64
CA ASN A 177 -13.56 -13.64 -0.29
C ASN A 177 -12.25 -13.53 0.49
N GLN A 178 -11.38 -12.57 0.13
CA GLN A 178 -10.20 -12.26 0.95
C GLN A 178 -10.64 -11.87 2.38
N LEU A 179 -11.60 -10.96 2.52
CA LEU A 179 -12.10 -10.55 3.85
C LEU A 179 -12.81 -11.70 4.59
N LYS A 180 -13.44 -12.66 3.89
CA LYS A 180 -13.97 -13.89 4.52
C LYS A 180 -12.86 -14.72 5.13
N THR A 181 -11.75 -14.92 4.42
CA THR A 181 -10.60 -15.69 4.95
C THR A 181 -9.96 -15.04 6.16
N LEU A 182 -10.03 -13.71 6.26
CA LEU A 182 -9.49 -12.93 7.38
C LEU A 182 -10.51 -12.76 8.53
N GLY A 183 -11.74 -13.24 8.38
CA GLY A 183 -12.81 -13.07 9.39
C GLY A 183 -13.41 -11.67 9.45
N TRP A 184 -13.17 -10.82 8.44
CA TRP A 184 -13.67 -9.45 8.36
C TRP A 184 -15.03 -9.33 7.68
N HIS A 185 -15.34 -10.22 6.72
CA HIS A 185 -16.57 -10.11 5.92
C HIS A 185 -17.85 -10.25 6.75
N THR A 186 -17.81 -10.97 7.87
CA THR A 186 -18.96 -11.18 8.75
C THR A 186 -19.12 -10.10 9.82
N LYS A 187 -18.14 -9.19 9.94
CA LYS A 187 -18.21 -8.11 10.92
C LYS A 187 -19.32 -7.12 10.57
N THR A 188 -19.88 -6.47 11.58
CA THR A 188 -20.72 -5.28 11.40
C THR A 188 -19.86 -4.04 11.18
N LEU A 189 -20.47 -2.97 10.68
CA LEU A 189 -19.77 -1.69 10.54
C LEU A 189 -19.30 -1.13 11.90
N GLU A 190 -20.09 -1.34 12.96
CA GLU A 190 -19.72 -0.97 14.34
C GLU A 190 -18.48 -1.73 14.81
N GLU A 191 -18.43 -3.05 14.60
CA GLU A 191 -17.26 -3.87 14.94
C GLU A 191 -16.00 -3.45 14.15
N VAL A 192 -16.16 -3.05 12.89
CA VAL A 192 -15.05 -2.50 12.08
C VAL A 192 -14.55 -1.18 12.66
N TYR A 193 -15.46 -0.30 13.09
CA TYR A 193 -15.08 0.96 13.75
C TYR A 193 -14.38 0.73 15.09
N ASP A 194 -14.82 -0.24 15.89
CA ASP A 194 -14.17 -0.59 17.14
C ASP A 194 -12.73 -1.11 16.91
N GLU A 195 -12.50 -1.93 15.88
CA GLU A 195 -11.16 -2.39 15.50
C GLU A 195 -10.26 -1.23 15.10
N VAL A 196 -10.78 -0.29 14.30
CA VAL A 196 -10.05 0.92 13.89
C VAL A 196 -9.74 1.81 15.10
N ASP A 197 -10.70 2.04 15.99
CA ASP A 197 -10.51 2.82 17.21
C ASP A 197 -9.44 2.21 18.12
N ASN A 198 -9.48 0.89 18.31
CA ASN A 198 -8.45 0.17 19.06
C ASN A 198 -7.05 0.29 18.42
N CYS A 199 -6.96 0.20 17.09
CA CYS A 199 -5.71 0.41 16.36
C CYS A 199 -5.20 1.85 16.56
N CYS A 200 -6.07 2.85 16.40
CA CYS A 200 -5.74 4.26 16.59
C CYS A 200 -5.28 4.54 18.03
N LYS A 201 -5.91 3.94 19.05
CA LYS A 201 -5.47 4.04 20.45
C LYS A 201 -4.09 3.44 20.66
N ALA A 202 -3.81 2.27 20.09
CA ALA A 202 -2.49 1.64 20.19
C ALA A 202 -1.39 2.51 19.52
N LEU A 203 -1.68 3.06 18.34
CA LEU A 203 -0.77 3.98 17.64
C LEU A 203 -0.57 5.28 18.43
N ALA A 204 -1.65 5.89 18.91
CA ALA A 204 -1.59 7.11 19.71
C ALA A 204 -0.77 6.91 21.00
N GLN A 205 -0.97 5.78 21.69
CA GLN A 205 -0.15 5.42 22.84
C GLN A 205 1.34 5.28 22.48
N ARG A 206 1.63 4.69 21.31
CA ARG A 206 3.01 4.48 20.86
C ARG A 206 3.71 5.77 20.44
N LEU A 207 2.99 6.68 19.79
CA LEU A 207 3.47 7.99 19.38
C LEU A 207 3.67 8.91 20.59
N GLY A 208 2.71 8.89 21.53
CA GLY A 208 2.69 9.79 22.68
C GLY A 208 2.71 11.26 22.24
N ASN A 209 3.60 12.05 22.86
CA ASN A 209 3.79 13.47 22.51
C ASN A 209 4.98 13.70 21.56
N HIS A 210 5.42 12.67 20.84
CA HIS A 210 6.56 12.75 19.94
C HIS A 210 6.11 12.99 18.50
N HIS A 211 7.00 13.56 17.68
CA HIS A 211 6.72 13.82 16.26
C HIS A 211 6.80 12.55 15.40
N TYR A 212 7.52 11.53 15.87
CA TYR A 212 7.72 10.26 15.19
C TYR A 212 7.58 9.10 16.18
N PHE A 213 7.07 7.95 15.72
CA PHE A 213 6.81 6.78 16.56
C PHE A 213 8.05 6.36 17.35
N PHE A 214 9.23 6.30 16.72
CA PHE A 214 10.47 5.87 17.39
C PHE A 214 11.39 7.02 17.83
N LYS A 215 10.88 8.26 17.86
CA LYS A 215 11.54 9.50 18.34
C LYS A 215 12.76 9.96 17.53
N GLN A 216 13.60 9.04 17.06
CA GLN A 216 14.88 9.30 16.41
C GLN A 216 14.72 9.73 14.93
N GLY A 217 13.64 10.43 14.58
CA GLY A 217 13.24 10.75 13.21
C GLY A 217 12.26 9.75 12.60
N PRO A 218 11.82 9.96 11.35
CA PRO A 218 10.82 9.13 10.70
C PRO A 218 11.33 7.70 10.50
N THR A 219 10.38 6.78 10.44
CA THR A 219 10.55 5.36 10.18
C THR A 219 9.55 4.92 9.12
N GLU A 220 9.66 3.66 8.70
CA GLU A 220 8.73 2.99 7.82
C GLU A 220 7.28 3.05 8.34
N LEU A 221 7.11 3.01 9.66
CA LEU A 221 5.80 3.14 10.30
C LEU A 221 5.22 4.56 10.16
N ASP A 222 6.05 5.59 10.30
CA ASP A 222 5.63 6.99 10.12
C ASP A 222 5.25 7.30 8.67
N ALA A 223 5.79 6.56 7.71
CA ALA A 223 5.40 6.69 6.31
C ALA A 223 4.05 6.03 6.01
N LEU A 224 3.70 4.97 6.77
CA LEU A 224 2.48 4.18 6.55
C LEU A 224 1.24 4.80 7.20
N VAL A 225 1.39 5.40 8.39
CA VAL A 225 0.30 6.02 9.18
C VAL A 225 0.08 7.47 8.76
#